data_AF-A0A2V1EC96-F1
#
_entry.id   AF-A0A2V1EC96-F1
#
_cell.length_a   1.000
_cell.length_b   1.000
_cell.length_c   1.000
_cell.angle_alpha   90.00
_cell.angle_beta   90.00
_cell.angle_gamma   90.00
#
_symmetry.space_group_name_H-M   'P 1'
#
loop_
_entity.id
_entity.type
_entity.pdbx_description
1 polymer ?
#
loop_
_entity_poly.entity_id
_entity_poly.type
_entity_poly.pdbx_seq_one_letter_code
_entity_poly.pdbx_strand_id
1 'polypeptide(L)'
;MHLRGPMNVSQIAVYKLPDQSISAQKLKSQPIRRSNYNKYLSRKLEESRSRKLEPMINTIPREYLSNSSSTATLQIQSLRVNDLGKAAGDTWGRIAYYTSEAPAEATGFAFTANLGDPQKSGTFDYAFGNSLGYVIGDGSKVASDNTPFDGTLETSEREIAVFSDEICDGDCEYARPNTVAHHGWGGPSKAFLIEFQMDHYDNLGSDQGMLSDAPAWWFLNAAIPRILQYGNDRNNIPCSCWSTGCGEFDAFELLGRGEMRAKSTIHRQGNREGGDSNYFLRPVGHTLKFAVIFHDWNITATVLDDSFDFSQSLTQAQIDDLVAYDQDDAAHSLFSVGD
;
A
#
# COMPACT_ATOMS: atom_id res chain seq x y z
N MET A 1 2.35 -6.70 2.01
CA MET A 1 1.84 -6.62 0.62
C MET A 1 1.22 -7.96 0.26
N HIS A 2 0.43 -8.04 -0.78
CA HIS A 2 -0.29 -9.24 -1.18
C HIS A 2 -0.23 -9.39 -2.70
N LEU A 3 -0.11 -10.62 -3.19
CA LEU A 3 -0.03 -10.96 -4.61
C LEU A 3 -1.11 -11.97 -4.94
N ARG A 4 -1.80 -11.77 -6.07
CA ARG A 4 -2.78 -12.71 -6.63
C ARG A 4 -2.46 -13.00 -8.09
N GLY A 5 -2.54 -14.28 -8.47
CA GLY A 5 -2.31 -14.71 -9.84
C GLY A 5 -3.51 -14.46 -10.79
N PRO A 6 -3.39 -14.82 -12.07
CA PRO A 6 -2.19 -15.34 -12.73
C PRO A 6 -1.06 -14.32 -12.86
N MET A 7 0.10 -14.61 -12.26
CA MET A 7 1.24 -13.70 -12.26
C MET A 7 2.56 -14.47 -12.11
N ASN A 8 3.52 -14.14 -12.97
CA ASN A 8 4.91 -14.51 -12.81
C ASN A 8 5.66 -13.30 -12.25
N VAL A 9 6.31 -13.43 -11.10
CA VAL A 9 7.11 -12.39 -10.46
C VAL A 9 8.57 -12.81 -10.52
N SER A 10 9.41 -11.99 -11.13
CA SER A 10 10.84 -12.26 -11.23
C SER A 10 11.63 -11.62 -10.10
N GLN A 11 11.26 -10.40 -9.67
CA GLN A 11 11.98 -9.70 -8.60
C GLN A 11 11.05 -8.83 -7.76
N ILE A 12 11.37 -8.70 -6.48
CA ILE A 12 10.74 -7.72 -5.57
C ILE A 12 11.84 -7.07 -4.73
N ALA A 13 11.77 -5.75 -4.56
CA ALA A 13 12.65 -5.01 -3.66
C ALA A 13 11.85 -4.08 -2.75
N VAL A 14 12.26 -3.97 -1.48
CA VAL A 14 11.70 -3.00 -0.53
C VAL A 14 12.80 -2.09 -0.05
N TYR A 15 12.53 -0.78 -0.10
CA TYR A 15 13.44 0.26 0.34
C TYR A 15 12.83 1.06 1.48
N LYS A 16 13.69 1.52 2.38
CA LYS A 16 13.34 2.53 3.37
C LYS A 16 14.32 3.68 3.32
N LEU A 17 13.79 4.87 3.53
CA LEU A 17 14.63 5.99 3.95
C LEU A 17 15.07 5.69 5.40
N PRO A 18 16.39 5.75 5.71
CA PRO A 18 16.85 5.69 7.09
C PRO A 18 16.05 6.70 7.91
N ASP A 19 15.67 6.33 9.13
CA ASP A 19 14.87 7.19 10.01
C ASP A 19 15.57 8.53 10.21
N GLN A 20 15.31 9.50 9.34
CA GLN A 20 15.22 10.87 9.78
C GLN A 20 14.05 10.84 10.74
N SER A 21 14.32 11.16 11.99
CA SER A 21 13.28 11.58 12.91
C SER A 21 12.53 12.71 12.21
N ILE A 22 11.47 12.36 11.47
CA ILE A 22 10.45 13.31 11.06
C ILE A 22 9.99 13.81 12.40
N SER A 23 10.49 15.01 12.74
CA SER A 23 10.15 15.66 13.99
C SER A 23 8.64 15.59 13.99
N ALA A 24 8.08 14.84 14.93
CA ALA A 24 6.65 14.81 15.11
C ALA A 24 6.26 16.27 15.32
N GLN A 25 5.81 16.94 14.26
CA GLN A 25 4.95 18.09 14.40
C GLN A 25 3.74 17.48 15.06
N LYS A 26 3.81 17.59 16.39
CA LYS A 26 2.85 17.13 17.37
C LYS A 26 1.50 17.62 16.86
N LEU A 27 0.77 16.76 16.16
CA LEU A 27 -0.67 16.86 16.08
C LEU A 27 -1.10 16.78 17.54
N LYS A 28 -1.31 17.95 18.15
CA LYS A 28 -2.00 18.07 19.43
C LYS A 28 -3.42 17.61 19.15
N SER A 29 -3.64 16.30 19.18
CA SER A 29 -4.97 15.73 19.29
C SER A 29 -5.53 16.21 20.62
N GLN A 30 -6.27 17.33 20.60
CA GLN A 30 -7.16 17.62 21.70
C GLN A 30 -8.25 16.55 21.71
N PRO A 31 -8.57 15.94 22.86
CA PRO A 31 -9.61 14.93 22.92
C PRO A 31 -10.94 15.59 22.57
N ILE A 32 -11.52 15.19 21.44
CA ILE A 32 -12.87 15.61 21.04
C ILE A 32 -13.82 15.03 22.09
N ARG A 33 -14.29 15.88 23.01
CA ARG A 33 -15.42 15.56 23.88
C ARG A 33 -16.63 15.23 23.01
N ARG A 34 -17.20 14.04 23.22
CA ARG A 34 -18.39 13.46 22.55
C ARG A 34 -19.68 14.32 22.56
N SER A 35 -19.67 15.57 23.01
CA SER A 35 -20.89 16.39 23.12
C SER A 35 -21.27 17.18 21.86
N ASN A 36 -20.37 17.34 20.89
CA ASN A 36 -20.59 18.27 19.77
C ASN A 36 -21.16 17.63 18.50
N TYR A 37 -21.12 16.30 18.36
CA TYR A 37 -21.64 15.59 17.18
C TYR A 37 -23.18 15.65 17.11
N ASN A 38 -23.87 15.51 18.25
CA ASN A 38 -25.33 15.60 18.30
C ASN A 38 -25.84 17.01 17.98
N LYS A 39 -25.06 18.06 18.31
CA LYS A 39 -25.45 19.46 18.03
C LYS A 39 -25.28 19.81 16.54
N TYR A 40 -24.33 19.17 15.86
CA TYR A 40 -24.14 19.34 14.41
C TYR A 40 -25.24 18.63 13.60
N LEU A 41 -25.63 17.40 13.99
CA LEU A 41 -26.72 16.68 13.33
C LEU A 41 -28.08 17.38 13.47
N SER A 42 -28.42 17.91 14.66
CA SER A 42 -29.67 18.63 14.86
C SER A 42 -29.75 19.91 14.00
N ARG A 43 -28.63 20.63 13.83
CA ARG A 43 -28.60 21.84 13.00
C ARG A 43 -28.75 21.53 11.50
N LYS A 44 -28.16 20.44 11.01
CA LYS A 44 -28.34 20.00 9.61
C LYS A 44 -29.75 19.49 9.31
N LEU A 45 -30.43 18.91 10.30
CA LEU A 45 -31.83 18.46 10.19
C LEU A 45 -32.85 19.61 10.20
N GLU A 46 -32.53 20.73 10.87
CA GLU A 46 -33.35 21.95 10.80
C GLU A 46 -33.11 22.74 9.51
N GLU A 47 -31.87 22.80 9.01
CA GLU A 47 -31.52 23.49 7.76
C GLU A 47 -32.10 22.80 6.50
N SER A 48 -32.38 21.49 6.54
CA SER A 48 -32.99 20.75 5.43
C SER A 48 -34.52 20.89 5.36
N ARG A 49 -35.19 21.36 6.43
CA ARG A 49 -36.65 21.54 6.47
C ARG A 49 -37.12 22.91 5.99
N SER A 50 -36.22 23.85 5.70
CA SER A 50 -36.61 25.23 5.38
C SER A 50 -35.82 25.82 4.22
N ARG A 51 -36.05 25.34 2.99
CA ARG A 51 -35.76 26.13 1.77
C ARG A 51 -36.84 25.91 0.70
N LYS A 52 -37.67 26.94 0.50
CA LYS A 52 -38.42 27.19 -0.74
C LYS A 52 -37.47 27.84 -1.77
N LEU A 53 -37.60 27.46 -3.04
CA LEU A 53 -37.04 28.14 -4.22
C LEU A 53 -37.57 29.60 -4.27
N GLU A 54 -36.83 30.64 -4.68
CA GLU A 54 -36.31 31.01 -6.03
C GLU A 54 -35.67 32.45 -5.91
N PRO A 55 -35.17 33.16 -6.96
CA PRO A 55 -34.07 32.91 -7.92
C PRO A 55 -32.93 33.99 -7.86
N MET A 56 -31.91 33.77 -8.71
CA MET A 56 -30.66 34.53 -8.89
C MET A 56 -30.80 35.98 -9.41
N ILE A 57 -29.91 36.88 -8.96
CA ILE A 57 -29.46 38.09 -9.69
C ILE A 57 -27.95 38.33 -9.46
N ASN A 58 -27.25 38.59 -10.58
CA ASN A 58 -25.84 38.98 -10.74
C ASN A 58 -25.46 40.30 -10.05
N THR A 59 -24.21 40.40 -9.54
CA THR A 59 -23.34 41.59 -9.76
C THR A 59 -21.87 41.35 -9.36
N ILE A 60 -20.96 41.74 -10.25
CA ILE A 60 -19.51 41.91 -10.08
C ILE A 60 -19.25 43.32 -9.50
N PRO A 61 -18.15 43.58 -8.76
CA PRO A 61 -17.14 44.50 -9.29
C PRO A 61 -15.66 44.17 -9.01
N ARG A 62 -14.86 44.86 -9.82
CA ARG A 62 -13.41 44.92 -10.11
C ARG A 62 -12.48 45.46 -8.99
N GLU A 63 -11.22 45.04 -9.11
CA GLU A 63 -9.92 45.75 -8.93
C GLU A 63 -9.64 46.61 -7.69
N TYR A 64 -8.45 46.44 -7.07
CA TYR A 64 -7.48 47.53 -6.82
C TYR A 64 -6.06 46.98 -6.58
N LEU A 65 -5.08 47.60 -7.25
CA LEU A 65 -3.62 47.43 -7.14
C LEU A 65 -3.04 48.02 -5.82
N SER A 66 -1.90 47.51 -5.34
CA SER A 66 -0.59 48.21 -5.40
C SER A 66 0.47 47.71 -4.39
N ASN A 67 1.66 47.38 -4.92
CA ASN A 67 3.05 47.54 -4.42
C ASN A 67 3.38 47.80 -2.94
N SER A 68 4.40 47.11 -2.42
CA SER A 68 5.74 47.72 -2.23
C SER A 68 6.79 46.71 -1.72
N SER A 69 8.00 46.86 -2.26
CA SER A 69 9.23 46.12 -1.94
C SER A 69 9.92 46.67 -0.70
N SER A 70 10.59 45.80 0.06
CA SER A 70 11.68 46.20 0.96
C SER A 70 12.82 45.17 0.91
N THR A 71 13.98 45.67 0.51
CA THR A 71 15.29 45.02 0.44
C THR A 71 15.87 44.85 1.85
N ALA A 72 16.26 43.61 2.21
CA ALA A 72 17.03 43.32 3.41
C ALA A 72 18.44 42.83 3.06
N THR A 73 19.44 43.48 3.67
CA THR A 73 20.88 43.31 3.47
C THR A 73 21.39 42.01 4.10
N LEU A 74 22.09 41.17 3.33
CA LEU A 74 22.74 39.95 3.83
C LEU A 74 24.08 40.26 4.49
N GLN A 75 24.21 39.97 5.78
CA GLN A 75 25.51 39.87 6.47
C GLN A 75 26.09 38.47 6.22
N ILE A 76 27.25 38.42 5.56
CA ILE A 76 28.06 37.20 5.43
C ILE A 76 28.86 37.05 6.73
N GLN A 77 28.44 36.13 7.60
CA GLN A 77 29.28 35.61 8.67
C GLN A 77 29.98 34.34 8.20
N SER A 78 31.29 34.28 8.42
CA SER A 78 32.16 33.15 8.08
C SER A 78 31.72 31.88 8.79
N LEU A 79 31.28 30.87 8.03
CA LEU A 79 31.01 29.55 8.57
C LEU A 79 32.32 28.82 8.87
N ARG A 80 32.41 28.34 10.11
CA ARG A 80 33.49 27.52 10.64
C ARG A 80 33.45 26.14 9.96
N VAL A 81 34.64 25.60 9.77
CA VAL A 81 34.92 24.24 9.30
C VAL A 81 34.32 23.23 10.30
N ASN A 82 33.04 22.89 10.11
CA ASN A 82 32.34 21.76 10.75
C ASN A 82 31.19 21.22 9.88
N ASP A 83 31.12 21.61 8.60
CA ASP A 83 30.03 21.27 7.68
C ASP A 83 30.39 20.13 6.71
N LEU A 84 31.23 19.18 7.15
CA LEU A 84 31.57 17.97 6.39
C LEU A 84 30.64 16.78 6.69
N GLY A 85 29.46 17.04 7.27
CA GLY A 85 28.47 16.01 7.64
C GLY A 85 27.07 16.25 7.08
N LYS A 86 26.90 17.13 6.09
CA LYS A 86 25.58 17.52 5.58
C LYS A 86 25.54 17.59 4.05
N ALA A 87 26.07 16.56 3.39
CA ALA A 87 25.97 16.37 1.94
C ALA A 87 26.02 14.88 1.52
N ALA A 88 25.71 13.94 2.43
CA ALA A 88 25.23 12.64 2.00
C ALA A 88 23.74 12.82 1.75
N GLY A 89 23.32 12.93 0.48
CA GLY A 89 21.91 12.94 0.15
C GLY A 89 21.23 11.73 0.80
N ASP A 90 20.04 11.93 1.32
CA ASP A 90 19.28 10.87 1.97
C ASP A 90 19.15 9.67 1.02
N THR A 91 19.77 8.56 1.39
CA THR A 91 19.88 7.38 0.52
C THR A 91 18.91 6.33 1.05
N TRP A 92 18.03 5.85 0.17
CA TRP A 92 17.06 4.83 0.51
C TRP A 92 17.71 3.46 0.41
N GLY A 93 17.84 2.75 1.53
CA GLY A 93 18.48 1.43 1.58
C GLY A 93 17.50 0.31 1.26
N ARG A 94 17.92 -0.67 0.45
CA ARG A 94 17.16 -1.90 0.21
C ARG A 94 17.21 -2.79 1.45
N ILE A 95 16.05 -3.05 2.04
CA ILE A 95 15.90 -3.84 3.28
C ILE A 95 15.32 -5.23 3.05
N ALA A 96 14.74 -5.46 1.88
CA ALA A 96 14.29 -6.78 1.45
C ALA A 96 14.49 -6.94 -0.05
N TYR A 97 14.87 -8.14 -0.49
CA TYR A 97 15.06 -8.47 -1.89
C TYR A 97 14.70 -9.93 -2.17
N TYR A 98 14.05 -10.13 -3.30
CA TYR A 98 13.58 -11.41 -3.80
C TYR A 98 13.94 -11.54 -5.27
N THR A 99 14.36 -12.74 -5.68
CA THR A 99 14.51 -13.15 -7.07
C THR A 99 13.96 -14.56 -7.29
N SER A 100 13.28 -14.78 -8.42
CA SER A 100 12.77 -16.09 -8.82
C SER A 100 13.79 -16.93 -9.60
N GLU A 101 15.02 -16.44 -9.78
CA GLU A 101 16.10 -17.21 -10.42
C GLU A 101 16.26 -18.55 -9.70
N ALA A 102 16.25 -19.67 -10.41
CA ALA A 102 16.25 -20.98 -9.78
C ALA A 102 17.63 -21.33 -9.18
N PRO A 103 17.73 -21.67 -7.87
CA PRO A 103 16.66 -21.72 -6.88
C PRO A 103 16.29 -20.33 -6.35
N ALA A 104 14.98 -20.06 -6.22
CA ALA A 104 14.51 -18.75 -5.80
C ALA A 104 15.10 -18.34 -4.43
N GLU A 105 15.47 -17.06 -4.30
CA GLU A 105 16.11 -16.53 -3.11
C GLU A 105 15.33 -15.32 -2.58
N ALA A 106 15.23 -15.21 -1.26
CA ALA A 106 14.61 -14.09 -0.58
C ALA A 106 15.38 -13.73 0.69
N THR A 107 15.54 -12.43 0.94
CA THR A 107 16.00 -11.87 2.21
C THR A 107 15.04 -10.76 2.63
N GLY A 108 14.67 -10.68 3.92
CA GLY A 108 13.77 -9.63 4.40
C GLY A 108 12.29 -9.89 4.13
N PHE A 109 11.92 -11.12 3.75
CA PHE A 109 10.55 -11.50 3.38
C PHE A 109 10.05 -12.75 4.10
N ALA A 110 8.79 -12.70 4.56
CA ALA A 110 8.03 -13.88 4.95
C ALA A 110 6.82 -14.09 4.03
N PHE A 111 6.72 -15.29 3.44
CA PHE A 111 5.65 -15.66 2.51
C PHE A 111 4.59 -16.51 3.21
N THR A 112 3.35 -16.03 3.21
CA THR A 112 2.24 -16.65 3.94
C THR A 112 0.95 -16.65 3.10
N ALA A 113 -0.05 -17.41 3.51
CA ALA A 113 -1.41 -17.33 2.97
C ALA A 113 -2.43 -17.68 4.06
N ASN A 114 -3.72 -17.39 3.83
CA ASN A 114 -4.85 -17.77 4.70
C ASN A 114 -5.16 -19.27 4.61
N LEU A 115 -4.16 -20.11 4.82
CA LEU A 115 -4.19 -21.57 4.70
C LEU A 115 -3.85 -22.29 6.01
N GLY A 116 -3.63 -21.55 7.11
CA GLY A 116 -3.06 -22.05 8.37
C GLY A 116 -3.48 -23.46 8.79
N ASP A 117 -2.48 -24.28 9.14
CA ASP A 117 -2.63 -25.67 9.53
C ASP A 117 -1.91 -25.91 10.87
N PRO A 118 -2.63 -26.27 11.95
CA PRO A 118 -2.04 -26.55 13.27
C PRO A 118 -0.96 -27.65 13.27
N GLN A 119 -0.88 -28.49 12.24
CA GLN A 119 0.17 -29.51 12.11
C GLN A 119 1.48 -28.98 11.50
N LYS A 120 1.48 -27.76 10.96
CA LYS A 120 2.63 -27.15 10.29
C LYS A 120 2.87 -25.72 10.77
N SER A 121 2.09 -24.77 10.27
CA SER A 121 2.16 -23.37 10.67
C SER A 121 0.80 -22.71 10.53
N GLY A 122 0.50 -21.81 11.46
CA GLY A 122 -0.83 -21.23 11.58
C GLY A 122 -1.81 -22.13 12.32
N THR A 123 -3.08 -21.74 12.26
CA THR A 123 -4.17 -22.41 12.96
C THR A 123 -5.48 -22.31 12.18
N PHE A 124 -6.43 -23.17 12.53
CA PHE A 124 -7.81 -23.12 12.06
C PHE A 124 -8.76 -23.16 13.27
N ASP A 125 -9.83 -22.37 13.21
CA ASP A 125 -10.96 -22.51 14.11
C ASP A 125 -12.26 -22.10 13.42
N TYR A 126 -13.39 -22.55 13.96
CA TYR A 126 -14.72 -22.25 13.41
C TYR A 126 -15.21 -20.83 13.67
N ALA A 127 -14.45 -20.01 14.40
CA ALA A 127 -14.77 -18.59 14.59
C ALA A 127 -14.14 -17.72 13.51
N PHE A 128 -12.90 -17.98 13.11
CA PHE A 128 -12.12 -17.12 12.21
C PHE A 128 -11.63 -17.83 10.93
N GLY A 129 -11.88 -19.13 10.78
CA GLY A 129 -11.35 -19.91 9.67
C GLY A 129 -9.83 -20.11 9.77
N ASN A 130 -9.17 -20.18 8.63
CA ASN A 130 -7.71 -20.31 8.54
C ASN A 130 -7.02 -19.01 8.94
N SER A 131 -5.97 -19.11 9.76
CA SER A 131 -5.05 -17.99 9.97
C SER A 131 -4.01 -17.91 8.85
N LEU A 132 -3.09 -16.95 8.96
CA LEU A 132 -1.85 -17.02 8.20
C LEU A 132 -1.07 -18.28 8.56
N GLY A 133 -0.54 -18.94 7.54
CA GLY A 133 0.45 -20.02 7.59
C GLY A 133 1.55 -19.75 6.57
N TYR A 134 2.79 -20.19 6.83
CA TYR A 134 3.81 -20.21 5.80
C TYR A 134 3.37 -21.10 4.65
N VAL A 135 3.78 -20.77 3.44
CA VAL A 135 3.44 -21.55 2.24
C VAL A 135 4.70 -22.10 1.57
N ILE A 136 4.56 -23.24 0.90
CA ILE A 136 5.56 -23.66 -0.09
C ILE A 136 5.61 -22.63 -1.23
N GLY A 137 6.68 -22.63 -2.01
CA GLY A 137 6.94 -21.48 -2.87
C GLY A 137 5.97 -21.26 -4.04
N ASP A 138 5.06 -22.18 -4.39
CA ASP A 138 3.96 -21.90 -5.33
C ASP A 138 2.71 -21.28 -4.66
N GLY A 139 2.78 -21.07 -3.34
CA GLY A 139 1.69 -20.53 -2.53
C GLY A 139 0.51 -21.49 -2.28
N SER A 140 0.56 -22.73 -2.80
CA SER A 140 -0.62 -23.62 -2.86
C SER A 140 -0.87 -24.43 -1.58
N LYS A 141 0.15 -24.60 -0.73
CA LYS A 141 0.08 -25.47 0.46
C LYS A 141 0.86 -24.87 1.62
N VAL A 142 0.41 -25.17 2.83
CA VAL A 142 1.11 -24.79 4.06
C VAL A 142 2.46 -25.52 4.17
N ALA A 143 3.48 -24.76 4.57
CA ALA A 143 4.81 -25.20 4.98
C ALA A 143 4.99 -25.05 6.50
N SER A 144 5.97 -25.75 7.09
CA SER A 144 6.31 -25.58 8.52
C SER A 144 7.06 -24.28 8.79
N ASP A 145 7.82 -23.81 7.81
CA ASP A 145 8.75 -22.69 7.92
C ASP A 145 8.65 -21.79 6.69
N ASN A 146 9.21 -20.59 6.79
CA ASN A 146 9.27 -19.64 5.69
C ASN A 146 10.15 -20.19 4.55
N THR A 147 9.60 -20.23 3.34
CA THR A 147 10.33 -20.65 2.14
C THR A 147 10.23 -19.58 1.05
N PRO A 148 11.28 -19.35 0.25
CA PRO A 148 11.20 -18.42 -0.88
C PRO A 148 10.08 -18.78 -1.85
N PHE A 149 9.42 -17.75 -2.39
CA PHE A 149 8.39 -17.87 -3.43
C PHE A 149 9.02 -18.30 -4.77
N ASP A 150 8.39 -19.21 -5.52
CA ASP A 150 8.92 -19.77 -6.77
C ASP A 150 8.85 -18.79 -7.94
N GLY A 151 8.09 -17.71 -7.77
CA GLY A 151 7.88 -16.69 -8.79
C GLY A 151 6.62 -16.92 -9.60
N THR A 152 5.82 -17.96 -9.35
CA THR A 152 4.60 -18.23 -10.12
C THR A 152 3.38 -18.38 -9.22
N LEU A 153 2.37 -17.54 -9.46
CA LEU A 153 0.99 -17.74 -9.00
C LEU A 153 0.15 -18.10 -10.22
N GLU A 154 -0.14 -19.38 -10.40
CA GLU A 154 -0.71 -19.91 -11.66
C GLU A 154 -2.10 -19.35 -12.00
N THR A 155 -2.96 -19.17 -11.00
CA THR A 155 -4.36 -18.72 -11.17
C THR A 155 -4.76 -17.68 -10.14
N SER A 156 -5.94 -17.09 -10.26
CA SER A 156 -6.51 -16.18 -9.26
C SER A 156 -6.97 -16.86 -7.98
N GLU A 157 -6.94 -18.20 -7.92
CA GLU A 157 -7.09 -18.97 -6.67
C GLU A 157 -5.83 -18.96 -5.80
N ARG A 158 -4.71 -18.47 -6.34
CA ARG A 158 -3.44 -18.35 -5.60
C ARG A 158 -3.28 -16.92 -5.15
N GLU A 159 -3.37 -16.73 -3.85
CA GLU A 159 -3.07 -15.47 -3.17
C GLU A 159 -2.08 -15.72 -2.04
N ILE A 160 -1.05 -14.90 -1.98
CA ILE A 160 -0.09 -14.88 -0.88
C ILE A 160 -0.03 -13.49 -0.24
N ALA A 161 0.12 -13.48 1.08
CA ALA A 161 0.47 -12.31 1.88
C ALA A 161 1.97 -12.34 2.19
N VAL A 162 2.65 -11.25 1.89
CA VAL A 162 4.10 -11.07 2.05
C VAL A 162 4.37 -9.98 3.08
N PHE A 163 5.15 -10.33 4.10
CA PHE A 163 5.56 -9.50 5.23
C PHE A 163 7.08 -9.32 5.24
N SER A 164 7.61 -8.50 6.17
CA SER A 164 9.03 -8.64 6.52
C SER A 164 9.27 -10.00 7.19
N ASP A 165 10.52 -10.43 7.28
CA ASP A 165 10.92 -11.62 8.03
C ASP A 165 11.10 -11.36 9.54
N GLU A 166 10.80 -10.14 10.00
CA GLU A 166 10.76 -9.77 11.41
C GLU A 166 9.50 -10.39 12.04
N ILE A 167 9.70 -11.35 12.93
CA ILE A 167 8.63 -12.02 13.69
C ILE A 167 8.10 -11.09 14.78
N CYS A 168 6.79 -11.03 14.95
CA CYS A 168 6.16 -10.32 16.08
C CYS A 168 6.51 -11.00 17.42
N ASP A 169 7.00 -10.24 18.40
CA ASP A 169 7.39 -10.75 19.73
C ASP A 169 6.53 -10.19 20.88
N GLY A 170 5.29 -9.80 20.55
CA GLY A 170 4.35 -9.12 21.46
C GLY A 170 4.25 -7.62 21.20
N ASP A 171 4.96 -7.12 20.19
CA ASP A 171 5.02 -5.75 19.72
C ASP A 171 4.08 -5.45 18.53
N CYS A 172 3.59 -6.49 17.85
CA CYS A 172 2.41 -6.39 16.98
C CYS A 172 1.14 -6.26 17.84
N GLU A 173 0.43 -5.13 17.73
CA GLU A 173 -0.76 -4.77 18.53
C GLU A 173 -1.65 -5.97 18.92
N TYR A 174 -1.99 -6.81 17.93
CA TYR A 174 -2.58 -8.12 18.14
C TYR A 174 -2.28 -9.04 16.95
N ALA A 175 -2.08 -10.32 17.25
CA ALA A 175 -2.05 -11.41 16.29
C ALA A 175 -2.87 -12.57 16.87
N ARG A 176 -3.58 -13.29 16.00
CA ARG A 176 -4.38 -14.44 16.41
C ARG A 176 -3.50 -15.49 17.11
N PRO A 177 -3.91 -16.07 18.25
CA PRO A 177 -3.13 -17.10 18.92
C PRO A 177 -2.79 -18.27 17.98
N ASN A 178 -1.55 -18.78 18.07
CA ASN A 178 -1.02 -19.86 17.22
C ASN A 178 -0.99 -19.56 15.72
N THR A 179 -1.09 -18.29 15.30
CA THR A 179 -0.78 -17.88 13.93
C THR A 179 0.73 -17.67 13.74
N VAL A 180 1.20 -17.68 12.50
CA VAL A 180 2.44 -16.98 12.15
C VAL A 180 2.14 -15.48 12.04
N ALA A 181 2.98 -14.67 12.64
CA ALA A 181 2.81 -13.22 12.71
C ALA A 181 4.15 -12.53 12.48
N HIS A 182 4.17 -11.66 11.48
CA HIS A 182 5.33 -10.86 11.10
C HIS A 182 4.98 -9.38 11.05
N HIS A 183 6.01 -8.55 11.10
CA HIS A 183 5.88 -7.12 10.89
C HIS A 183 5.53 -6.80 9.43
N GLY A 184 4.79 -5.71 9.24
CA GLY A 184 4.78 -5.04 7.95
C GLY A 184 5.92 -4.04 7.89
N TRP A 185 6.19 -3.51 6.70
CA TRP A 185 7.13 -2.39 6.57
C TRP A 185 6.50 -1.10 7.07
N GLY A 186 6.78 -0.77 8.34
CA GLY A 186 6.38 0.49 8.96
C GLY A 186 7.12 1.72 8.43
N GLY A 187 6.79 2.89 8.96
CA GLY A 187 7.38 4.17 8.58
C GLY A 187 6.64 4.87 7.42
N PRO A 188 6.72 6.21 7.33
CA PRO A 188 6.01 6.98 6.32
C PRO A 188 6.71 6.94 4.95
N SER A 189 8.04 6.78 4.94
CA SER A 189 8.88 6.79 3.73
C SER A 189 9.39 5.38 3.42
N LYS A 190 8.77 4.73 2.42
CA LYS A 190 9.12 3.37 1.96
C LYS A 190 8.73 3.18 0.50
N ALA A 191 9.52 2.40 -0.23
CA ALA A 191 9.27 2.09 -1.63
C ALA A 191 9.25 0.58 -1.85
N PHE A 192 8.39 0.12 -2.74
CA PHE A 192 8.24 -1.26 -3.16
C PHE A 192 8.37 -1.32 -4.66
N LEU A 193 9.26 -2.14 -5.16
CA LEU A 193 9.47 -2.35 -6.59
C LEU A 193 9.22 -3.82 -6.91
N ILE A 194 8.58 -4.08 -8.05
CA ILE A 194 8.26 -5.41 -8.53
C ILE A 194 8.51 -5.51 -10.04
N GLU A 195 9.06 -6.63 -10.49
CA GLU A 195 9.13 -7.03 -11.90
C GLU A 195 8.27 -8.27 -12.11
N PHE A 196 7.35 -8.23 -13.08
CA PHE A 196 6.32 -9.25 -13.23
C PHE A 196 5.75 -9.34 -14.65
N GLN A 197 5.08 -10.45 -14.93
CA GLN A 197 4.32 -10.74 -16.15
C GLN A 197 2.94 -11.26 -15.75
N MET A 198 1.89 -10.89 -16.50
CA MET A 198 0.51 -11.25 -16.20
C MET A 198 -0.13 -11.91 -17.43
N ASP A 199 0.15 -13.19 -17.68
CA ASP A 199 -0.50 -13.94 -18.75
C ASP A 199 -1.90 -14.40 -18.35
N HIS A 200 -2.71 -14.77 -19.34
CA HIS A 200 -4.09 -15.22 -19.13
C HIS A 200 -4.16 -16.67 -18.67
N TYR A 201 -4.69 -16.90 -17.47
CA TYR A 201 -5.05 -18.22 -16.98
C TYR A 201 -6.30 -18.14 -16.12
N ASP A 202 -7.26 -19.01 -16.42
CA ASP A 202 -8.46 -19.15 -15.62
C ASP A 202 -8.22 -20.03 -14.38
N ASN A 203 -9.04 -19.84 -13.35
CA ASN A 203 -9.11 -20.73 -12.21
C ASN A 203 -9.46 -22.16 -12.63
N LEU A 204 -9.06 -23.12 -11.81
CA LEU A 204 -9.32 -24.53 -12.08
C LEU A 204 -10.68 -24.94 -11.52
N GLY A 205 -11.60 -25.38 -12.39
CA GLY A 205 -12.90 -25.90 -11.97
C GLY A 205 -13.96 -24.82 -11.81
N SER A 206 -14.52 -24.65 -10.60
CA SER A 206 -15.50 -23.58 -10.34
C SER A 206 -14.82 -22.43 -9.60
N ASP A 207 -15.17 -21.20 -9.98
CA ASP A 207 -14.57 -20.00 -9.39
C ASP A 207 -14.91 -19.81 -7.91
N GLN A 208 -15.83 -20.58 -7.33
CA GLN A 208 -16.30 -20.45 -5.94
C GLN A 208 -16.68 -19.01 -5.53
N GLY A 209 -17.04 -18.16 -6.49
CA GLY A 209 -17.34 -16.74 -6.27
C GLY A 209 -16.13 -15.80 -6.32
N MET A 210 -14.91 -16.33 -6.53
CA MET A 210 -13.70 -15.57 -6.82
C MET A 210 -13.72 -15.04 -8.26
N LEU A 211 -12.98 -13.97 -8.52
CA LEU A 211 -12.73 -13.49 -9.87
C LEU A 211 -11.65 -14.38 -10.53
N SER A 212 -11.92 -14.91 -11.71
CA SER A 212 -10.95 -15.68 -12.51
C SER A 212 -10.13 -14.76 -13.41
N ASP A 213 -8.89 -15.13 -13.73
CA ASP A 213 -8.01 -14.42 -14.66
C ASP A 213 -7.89 -12.91 -14.35
N ALA A 214 -7.68 -12.61 -13.06
CA ALA A 214 -7.66 -11.27 -12.50
C ALA A 214 -6.52 -11.11 -11.50
N PRO A 215 -5.26 -11.02 -11.95
CA PRO A 215 -4.12 -10.78 -11.08
C PRO A 215 -4.20 -9.42 -10.37
N ALA A 216 -3.53 -9.33 -9.23
CA ALA A 216 -3.47 -8.11 -8.43
C ALA A 216 -2.20 -8.05 -7.58
N TRP A 217 -1.76 -6.82 -7.29
CA TRP A 217 -0.77 -6.51 -6.27
C TRP A 217 -1.28 -5.37 -5.41
N TRP A 218 -1.36 -5.61 -4.10
CA TRP A 218 -2.07 -4.72 -3.19
C TRP A 218 -1.47 -4.74 -1.78
N PHE A 219 -1.86 -3.77 -0.97
CA PHE A 219 -1.27 -3.46 0.31
C PHE A 219 -2.36 -3.31 1.36
N LEU A 220 -2.37 -4.23 2.32
CA LEU A 220 -3.15 -4.11 3.55
C LEU A 220 -2.28 -3.56 4.67
N ASN A 221 -2.90 -2.82 5.59
CA ASN A 221 -2.32 -2.65 6.92
C ASN A 221 -2.11 -4.03 7.55
N ALA A 222 -0.91 -4.31 8.07
CA ALA A 222 -0.53 -5.62 8.59
C ALA A 222 -1.43 -6.13 9.73
N ALA A 223 -2.17 -5.25 10.42
CA ALA A 223 -3.17 -5.64 11.40
C ALA A 223 -4.35 -6.43 10.79
N ILE A 224 -4.68 -6.22 9.51
CA ILE A 224 -5.78 -6.92 8.85
C ILE A 224 -5.48 -8.43 8.71
N PRO A 225 -4.43 -8.84 7.96
CA PRO A 225 -4.15 -10.26 7.76
C PRO A 225 -3.68 -10.99 9.04
N ARG A 226 -3.11 -10.31 10.04
CA ARG A 226 -2.76 -10.93 11.33
C ARG A 226 -3.95 -11.38 12.17
N ILE A 227 -5.15 -10.87 11.87
CA ILE A 227 -6.37 -11.14 12.63
C ILE A 227 -7.33 -11.97 11.79
N LEU A 228 -7.86 -11.35 10.74
CA LEU A 228 -8.84 -11.92 9.82
C LEU A 228 -8.91 -11.02 8.58
N GLN A 229 -8.34 -11.47 7.46
CA GLN A 229 -8.41 -10.70 6.21
C GLN A 229 -9.82 -10.73 5.61
N TYR A 230 -10.44 -11.90 5.59
CA TYR A 230 -11.73 -12.12 4.94
C TYR A 230 -12.79 -12.60 5.93
N GLY A 231 -13.99 -12.03 5.82
CA GLY A 231 -15.17 -12.47 6.56
C GLY A 231 -15.34 -11.84 7.93
N ASN A 232 -16.19 -12.48 8.74
CA ASN A 232 -16.55 -12.09 10.09
C ASN A 232 -16.25 -13.22 11.06
N ASP A 233 -16.29 -12.94 12.36
CA ASP A 233 -16.30 -14.00 13.36
C ASP A 233 -17.59 -14.85 13.28
N ARG A 234 -17.66 -15.94 14.05
CA ARG A 234 -18.86 -16.80 14.14
C ARG A 234 -20.16 -16.09 14.55
N ASN A 235 -20.08 -14.89 15.15
CA ASN A 235 -21.23 -14.09 15.53
C ASN A 235 -21.54 -13.01 14.49
N ASN A 236 -20.93 -13.10 13.31
CA ASN A 236 -21.04 -12.13 12.23
C ASN A 236 -20.53 -10.73 12.61
N ILE A 237 -19.49 -10.67 13.46
CA ILE A 237 -18.80 -9.43 13.85
C ILE A 237 -17.55 -9.27 12.98
N PRO A 238 -17.37 -8.13 12.29
CA PRO A 238 -16.14 -7.85 11.56
C PRO A 238 -14.99 -7.63 12.54
N CYS A 239 -13.99 -8.51 12.50
CA CYS A 239 -12.78 -8.41 13.31
C CYS A 239 -11.59 -7.80 12.56
N SER A 240 -11.73 -7.63 11.24
CA SER A 240 -10.79 -6.87 10.44
C SER A 240 -10.94 -5.38 10.70
N CYS A 241 -9.83 -4.69 10.95
CA CYS A 241 -9.84 -3.23 11.00
C CYS A 241 -9.98 -2.58 9.61
N TRP A 242 -10.06 -3.36 8.53
CA TRP A 242 -10.32 -2.87 7.17
C TRP A 242 -11.58 -2.01 7.12
N SER A 243 -12.69 -2.50 7.69
CA SER A 243 -13.98 -1.77 7.76
C SER A 243 -13.97 -0.58 8.70
N THR A 244 -12.92 -0.41 9.51
CA THR A 244 -12.80 0.66 10.51
C THR A 244 -11.64 1.61 10.26
N GLY A 245 -11.02 1.55 9.06
CA GLY A 245 -10.08 2.58 8.59
C GLY A 245 -8.60 2.19 8.59
N CYS A 246 -8.24 0.92 8.80
CA CYS A 246 -6.85 0.46 8.58
C CYS A 246 -6.38 0.66 7.14
N GLY A 247 -7.32 0.55 6.21
CA GLY A 247 -7.17 0.85 4.81
C GLY A 247 -6.44 -0.22 4.00
N GLU A 248 -6.56 -0.03 2.70
CA GLU A 248 -6.04 -0.87 1.64
C GLU A 248 -5.65 0.02 0.46
N PHE A 249 -4.56 -0.36 -0.19
CA PHE A 249 -4.10 0.27 -1.41
C PHE A 249 -3.81 -0.79 -2.45
N ASP A 250 -4.60 -0.80 -3.52
CA ASP A 250 -4.36 -1.62 -4.69
C ASP A 250 -3.37 -0.87 -5.56
N ALA A 251 -2.15 -1.38 -5.65
CA ALA A 251 -1.16 -0.82 -6.55
C ALA A 251 -1.56 -1.10 -7.99
N PHE A 252 -2.06 -2.31 -8.23
CA PHE A 252 -2.85 -2.60 -9.40
C PHE A 252 -3.81 -3.77 -9.14
N GLU A 253 -5.01 -3.66 -9.67
CA GLU A 253 -5.97 -4.76 -9.75
C GLU A 253 -6.64 -4.80 -11.13
N LEU A 254 -6.84 -6.01 -11.65
CA LEU A 254 -7.72 -6.26 -12.78
C LEU A 254 -9.14 -6.54 -12.26
N LEU A 255 -10.07 -5.64 -12.58
CA LEU A 255 -11.44 -5.63 -12.01
C LEU A 255 -12.44 -6.54 -12.76
N GLY A 256 -11.96 -7.34 -13.71
CA GLY A 256 -12.77 -8.24 -14.51
C GLY A 256 -11.96 -9.40 -15.04
N ARG A 257 -12.65 -10.51 -15.33
CA ARG A 257 -12.03 -11.70 -15.91
C ARG A 257 -11.40 -11.36 -17.26
N GLY A 258 -10.08 -11.56 -17.37
CA GLY A 258 -9.33 -11.28 -18.58
C GLY A 258 -9.25 -9.80 -18.96
N GLU A 259 -9.52 -8.90 -18.01
CA GLU A 259 -9.38 -7.46 -18.25
C GLU A 259 -7.93 -7.11 -18.61
N MET A 260 -7.75 -6.02 -19.37
CA MET A 260 -6.42 -5.58 -19.80
C MET A 260 -5.95 -4.34 -19.07
N ARG A 261 -6.85 -3.59 -18.42
CA ARG A 261 -6.48 -2.38 -17.67
C ARG A 261 -6.23 -2.73 -16.21
N ALA A 262 -4.98 -2.57 -15.79
CA ALA A 262 -4.56 -2.71 -14.41
C ALA A 262 -4.64 -1.33 -13.74
N LYS A 263 -5.43 -1.21 -12.67
CA LYS A 263 -5.76 0.10 -12.06
C LYS A 263 -5.40 0.15 -10.58
N SER A 264 -4.96 1.32 -10.13
CA SER A 264 -4.72 1.58 -8.71
C SER A 264 -5.97 2.12 -8.01
N THR A 265 -6.21 1.68 -6.77
CA THR A 265 -7.35 2.12 -5.96
C THR A 265 -6.93 2.30 -4.50
N ILE A 266 -7.47 3.31 -3.83
CA ILE A 266 -7.36 3.43 -2.37
C ILE A 266 -8.72 3.15 -1.71
N HIS A 267 -8.69 2.24 -0.74
CA HIS A 267 -9.82 1.89 0.10
C HIS A 267 -9.52 2.34 1.53
N ARG A 268 -10.16 3.43 1.98
CA ARG A 268 -10.17 3.81 3.41
C ARG A 268 -11.60 4.06 3.88
N GLN A 269 -12.22 2.98 4.32
CA GLN A 269 -13.54 2.97 4.95
C GLN A 269 -13.66 4.09 6.00
N GLY A 270 -14.64 4.97 5.80
CA GLY A 270 -14.92 6.09 6.70
C GLY A 270 -14.07 7.35 6.51
N ASN A 271 -13.19 7.42 5.49
CA ASN A 271 -12.42 8.62 5.15
C ASN A 271 -12.42 8.93 3.64
N ARG A 272 -11.42 8.42 2.90
CA ARG A 272 -11.20 8.65 1.47
C ARG A 272 -11.25 7.31 0.73
N GLU A 273 -12.19 7.18 -0.19
CA GLU A 273 -12.29 6.06 -1.11
C GLU A 273 -12.22 6.62 -2.53
N GLY A 274 -11.46 5.98 -3.40
CA GLY A 274 -11.38 6.43 -4.79
C GLY A 274 -10.33 5.68 -5.58
N GLY A 275 -10.69 5.33 -6.81
CA GLY A 275 -9.74 4.92 -7.83
C GLY A 275 -9.24 6.13 -8.60
N ASP A 276 -8.06 5.97 -9.19
CA ASP A 276 -7.60 6.80 -10.29
C ASP A 276 -8.15 6.21 -11.62
N SER A 277 -8.35 7.06 -12.63
CA SER A 277 -8.67 6.59 -13.98
C SER A 277 -7.45 6.10 -14.76
N ASN A 278 -6.24 6.40 -14.29
CA ASN A 278 -4.97 5.94 -14.81
C ASN A 278 -4.85 4.41 -14.71
N TYR A 279 -4.14 3.83 -15.67
CA TYR A 279 -3.95 2.40 -15.82
C TYR A 279 -2.72 2.14 -16.69
N PHE A 280 -2.07 1.00 -16.44
CA PHE A 280 -1.20 0.39 -17.44
C PHE A 280 -1.89 -0.82 -18.08
N LEU A 281 -1.41 -1.19 -19.27
CA LEU A 281 -1.88 -2.40 -19.94
C LEU A 281 -1.21 -3.62 -19.33
N ARG A 282 -2.02 -4.64 -19.02
CA ARG A 282 -1.58 -5.95 -18.55
C ARG A 282 -0.40 -6.47 -19.41
N PRO A 283 0.77 -6.77 -18.81
CA PRO A 283 1.95 -7.22 -19.53
C PRO A 283 1.81 -8.71 -19.89
N VAL A 284 1.15 -8.99 -21.01
CA VAL A 284 0.97 -10.36 -21.54
C VAL A 284 2.16 -10.71 -22.44
N GLY A 285 2.81 -11.84 -22.16
CA GLY A 285 3.97 -12.34 -22.93
C GLY A 285 5.26 -11.53 -22.77
N HIS A 286 5.32 -10.59 -21.82
CA HIS A 286 6.50 -9.80 -21.49
C HIS A 286 6.48 -9.38 -20.01
N THR A 287 7.63 -8.97 -19.48
CA THR A 287 7.76 -8.42 -18.14
C THR A 287 7.53 -6.91 -18.13
N LEU A 288 7.07 -6.40 -16.98
CA LEU A 288 6.96 -4.98 -16.67
C LEU A 288 7.50 -4.73 -15.27
N LYS A 289 8.11 -3.57 -15.05
CA LYS A 289 8.56 -3.11 -13.74
C LYS A 289 7.62 -2.04 -13.21
N PHE A 290 7.29 -2.09 -11.92
CA PHE A 290 6.36 -1.16 -11.29
C PHE A 290 6.85 -0.79 -9.89
N ALA A 291 6.62 0.47 -9.49
CA ALA A 291 6.96 0.98 -8.18
C ALA A 291 5.71 1.48 -7.43
N VAL A 292 5.73 1.28 -6.12
CA VAL A 292 4.84 1.93 -5.17
C VAL A 292 5.68 2.65 -4.13
N ILE A 293 5.50 3.97 -4.02
CA ILE A 293 6.29 4.81 -3.13
C ILE A 293 5.35 5.52 -2.17
N PHE A 294 5.51 5.21 -0.89
CA PHE A 294 4.93 5.97 0.20
C PHE A 294 5.96 7.03 0.59
N HIS A 295 5.65 8.31 0.38
CA HIS A 295 6.53 9.41 0.72
C HIS A 295 5.73 10.70 0.90
N ASP A 296 6.07 11.51 1.89
CA ASP A 296 5.45 12.82 2.16
C ASP A 296 3.90 12.81 2.13
N TRP A 297 3.31 11.82 2.80
CA TRP A 297 1.85 11.63 2.86
C TRP A 297 1.17 11.37 1.52
N ASN A 298 1.93 10.98 0.50
CA ASN A 298 1.42 10.53 -0.77
C ASN A 298 1.79 9.07 -1.03
N ILE A 299 0.98 8.42 -1.85
CA ILE A 299 1.29 7.13 -2.47
C ILE A 299 1.41 7.40 -3.96
N THR A 300 2.58 7.11 -4.51
CA THR A 300 2.80 7.08 -5.96
C THR A 300 2.81 5.63 -6.41
N ALA A 301 2.12 5.33 -7.50
CA ALA A 301 2.16 4.03 -8.18
C ALA A 301 2.48 4.27 -9.66
N THR A 302 3.57 3.71 -10.16
CA THR A 302 4.06 4.03 -11.51
C THR A 302 4.79 2.88 -12.18
N VAL A 303 4.68 2.81 -13.50
CA VAL A 303 5.50 1.92 -14.35
C VAL A 303 6.94 2.44 -14.38
N LEU A 304 7.91 1.53 -14.34
CA LEU A 304 9.33 1.84 -14.44
C LEU A 304 9.86 1.46 -15.82
N ASP A 305 10.89 2.16 -16.27
CA ASP A 305 11.67 1.74 -17.43
C ASP A 305 12.26 0.34 -17.24
N ASP A 306 12.32 -0.43 -18.33
CA ASP A 306 12.92 -1.77 -18.35
C ASP A 306 14.38 -1.77 -17.85
N SER A 307 15.11 -0.66 -18.02
CA SER A 307 16.48 -0.51 -17.55
C SER A 307 16.61 -0.15 -16.07
N PHE A 308 15.52 0.07 -15.34
CA PHE A 308 15.58 0.43 -13.92
C PHE A 308 16.14 -0.72 -13.10
N ASP A 309 17.24 -0.50 -12.39
CA ASP A 309 17.91 -1.52 -11.57
C ASP A 309 17.38 -1.50 -10.13
N PHE A 310 17.05 -2.69 -9.61
CA PHE A 310 16.63 -2.85 -8.21
C PHE A 310 17.86 -2.89 -7.31
N SER A 311 18.73 -1.90 -7.40
CA SER A 311 20.04 -1.88 -6.74
C SER A 311 19.93 -1.89 -5.20
N GLN A 312 21.05 -2.03 -4.49
CA GLN A 312 21.08 -2.01 -3.02
C GLN A 312 20.63 -0.67 -2.41
N SER A 313 20.59 0.41 -3.19
CA SER A 313 20.20 1.73 -2.70
C SER A 313 19.64 2.63 -3.79
N LEU A 314 18.61 3.40 -3.48
CA LEU A 314 18.11 4.47 -4.35
C LEU A 314 18.59 5.82 -3.83
N THR A 315 19.07 6.66 -4.73
CA THR A 315 19.39 8.05 -4.43
C THR A 315 18.12 8.87 -4.28
N GLN A 316 18.16 9.98 -3.52
CA GLN A 316 17.02 10.89 -3.43
C GLN A 316 16.58 11.40 -4.80
N ALA A 317 17.51 11.68 -5.72
CA ALA A 317 17.17 12.11 -7.08
C ALA A 317 16.36 11.06 -7.86
N GLN A 318 16.65 9.76 -7.67
CA GLN A 318 15.82 8.70 -8.26
C GLN A 318 14.42 8.68 -7.64
N ILE A 319 14.31 8.87 -6.32
CA ILE A 319 12.98 8.93 -5.68
C ILE A 319 12.20 10.15 -6.15
N ASP A 320 12.84 11.32 -6.20
CA ASP A 320 12.23 12.57 -6.67
C ASP A 320 11.71 12.43 -8.10
N ASP A 321 12.45 11.75 -8.97
CA ASP A 321 12.04 11.44 -10.34
C ASP A 321 10.82 10.51 -10.37
N LEU A 322 10.84 9.43 -9.59
CA LEU A 322 9.72 8.48 -9.54
C LEU A 322 8.43 9.08 -8.97
N VAL A 323 8.53 10.02 -8.01
CA VAL A 323 7.36 10.70 -7.42
C VAL A 323 6.95 11.97 -8.17
N ALA A 324 7.71 12.38 -9.19
CA ALA A 324 7.34 13.50 -10.05
C ALA A 324 6.10 13.12 -10.87
N TYR A 325 4.92 13.52 -10.38
CA TYR A 325 3.65 13.26 -11.04
C TYR A 325 3.53 14.03 -12.35
N ASP A 326 3.33 13.29 -13.45
CA ASP A 326 2.89 13.82 -14.73
C ASP A 326 1.41 13.49 -14.93
N GLN A 327 0.57 14.53 -14.97
CA GLN A 327 -0.87 14.38 -15.17
C GLN A 327 -1.26 13.82 -16.55
N ASP A 328 -0.34 13.89 -17.51
CA ASP A 328 -0.53 13.39 -18.87
C ASP A 328 -0.03 11.94 -19.03
N ASP A 329 0.62 11.38 -17.99
CA ASP A 329 1.02 9.98 -17.94
C ASP A 329 -0.06 9.09 -17.32
N ALA A 330 -0.75 8.34 -18.18
CA ALA A 330 -1.78 7.41 -17.75
C ALA A 330 -1.24 6.20 -16.96
N ALA A 331 0.07 5.98 -16.91
CA ALA A 331 0.69 4.90 -16.13
C ALA A 331 1.16 5.33 -14.74
N HIS A 332 0.93 6.60 -14.37
CA HIS A 332 1.36 7.20 -13.11
C HIS A 332 0.15 7.62 -12.27
N SER A 333 0.03 7.07 -11.07
CA SER A 333 -1.07 7.38 -10.14
C SER A 333 -0.55 8.01 -8.87
N LEU A 334 -1.19 9.10 -8.42
CA LEU A 334 -0.86 9.81 -7.20
C LEU A 334 -2.07 9.89 -6.26
N PHE A 335 -1.90 9.39 -5.03
CA PHE A 335 -2.92 9.42 -3.99
C PHE A 335 -2.44 10.19 -2.77
N SER A 336 -3.10 11.30 -2.45
CA SER A 336 -2.84 12.02 -1.20
C SER A 336 -3.53 11.34 -0.02
N VAL A 337 -2.71 10.89 0.93
CA VAL A 337 -3.11 10.25 2.19
C VAL A 337 -3.22 11.27 3.33
N GLY A 338 -2.67 12.47 3.14
CA GLY A 338 -2.81 13.62 4.03
C GLY A 338 -4.06 14.45 3.76
N ASP A 339 -5.00 14.42 4.69
CA ASP A 339 -5.49 15.57 5.48
C ASP A 339 -6.22 15.06 6.73
#